data_AF-A0A1G9Y828-F1
#
_entry.id   AF-A0A1G9Y828-F1
#
_cell.length_a   1.000
_cell.length_b   1.000
_cell.length_c   1.000
_cell.angle_alpha   90.00
_cell.angle_beta   90.00
_cell.angle_gamma   90.00
#
_symmetry.space_group_name_H-M   'P 1'
#
loop_
_entity.id
_entity.type
_entity.pdbx_description
1 polymer ?
#
loop_
_entity_poly.entity_id
_entity_poly.type
_entity_poly.pdbx_seq_one_letter_code
_entity_poly.pdbx_strand_id
1 'polypeptide(L)'
;MKKLNLLSLSWLSALFLLPVCASVHAENTFGPRTALSSERAATGSVYKWAFSYPTPDSYYLILYNVPVNAPAAGGMYFIPVQSNTTWSVSGILPAWLSISGDSGSGNGTITVTVAANSTGANRWATLMISGDGVAPYPFDINQSK
;
A
#
# COMPACT_ATOMS: atom_id res chain seq x y z
N MET A 1 52.90 -41.07 -9.31
CA MET A 1 53.15 -40.17 -8.17
C MET A 1 52.29 -38.92 -8.39
N LYS A 2 51.34 -38.65 -7.50
CA LYS A 2 50.36 -37.54 -7.60
C LYS A 2 50.94 -36.27 -6.99
N LYS A 3 50.80 -35.13 -7.68
CA LYS A 3 50.15 -33.88 -7.20
C LYS A 3 50.46 -32.71 -8.13
N LEU A 4 49.41 -32.09 -8.66
CA LEU A 4 49.41 -30.68 -9.08
C LEU A 4 49.06 -29.84 -7.86
N ASN A 5 49.71 -28.68 -7.68
CA ASN A 5 49.13 -27.51 -7.03
C ASN A 5 49.98 -26.26 -7.34
N LEU A 6 49.33 -25.27 -7.95
CA LEU A 6 49.86 -23.94 -8.27
C LEU A 6 49.66 -23.02 -7.06
N LEU A 7 50.73 -22.39 -6.54
CA LEU A 7 50.61 -21.27 -5.61
C LEU A 7 51.78 -20.26 -5.75
N SER A 8 51.39 -19.00 -5.56
CA SER A 8 52.15 -17.81 -5.13
C SER A 8 52.66 -16.83 -6.20
N LEU A 9 51.98 -15.69 -6.29
CA LEU A 9 52.60 -14.38 -6.45
C LEU A 9 52.48 -13.65 -5.09
N SER A 10 53.62 -13.32 -4.50
CA SER A 10 53.79 -12.50 -3.29
C SER A 10 53.62 -11.00 -3.63
N TRP A 11 52.78 -10.23 -2.93
CA TRP A 11 52.92 -9.57 -1.62
C TRP A 11 53.52 -8.16 -1.72
N LEU A 12 52.68 -7.14 -1.55
CA LEU A 12 53.10 -5.83 -1.02
C LEU A 12 52.11 -5.39 0.06
N SER A 13 52.65 -5.23 1.26
CA SER A 13 51.98 -4.92 2.52
C SER A 13 51.53 -3.46 2.59
N ALA A 14 50.36 -3.20 3.19
CA ALA A 14 50.12 -1.94 3.90
C ALA A 14 49.06 -2.17 5.01
N LEU A 15 49.57 -2.15 6.24
CA LEU A 15 48.87 -2.06 7.52
C LEU A 15 48.23 -0.66 7.63
N PHE A 16 47.09 -0.50 8.31
CA PHE A 16 46.85 0.47 9.40
C PHE A 16 45.34 0.65 9.76
N LEU A 17 45.00 0.07 10.93
CA LEU A 17 44.09 0.50 12.01
C LEU A 17 42.61 0.89 11.75
N LEU A 18 41.71 0.06 12.32
CA LEU A 18 40.33 0.40 12.71
C LEU A 18 40.31 1.02 14.13
N PRO A 19 39.37 1.93 14.45
CA PRO A 19 38.91 2.13 15.81
C PRO A 19 37.51 1.57 16.04
N VAL A 20 37.32 1.04 17.25
CA VAL A 20 36.14 0.37 17.79
C VAL A 20 35.12 1.37 18.36
N CYS A 21 33.84 1.04 18.17
CA CYS A 21 32.58 1.42 18.84
C CYS A 21 32.59 2.47 19.98
N ALA A 22 31.73 3.50 19.85
CA ALA A 22 31.14 4.21 20.98
C ALA A 22 29.65 4.51 20.70
N SER A 23 28.80 3.99 21.57
CA SER A 23 27.36 4.25 21.65
C SER A 23 27.12 5.55 22.42
N VAL A 24 26.30 6.46 21.88
CA VAL A 24 25.63 7.53 22.63
C VAL A 24 24.18 7.59 22.16
N HIS A 25 23.26 7.32 23.09
CA HIS A 25 21.86 7.74 23.02
C HIS A 25 21.76 9.20 23.47
N ALA A 26 21.03 10.04 22.73
CA ALA A 26 19.96 10.94 23.23
C ALA A 26 19.67 12.09 22.25
N GLU A 27 18.44 12.05 21.72
CA GLU A 27 17.44 13.12 21.54
C GLU A 27 17.80 14.58 21.19
N ASN A 28 16.95 15.11 20.28
CA ASN A 28 16.60 16.52 20.02
C ASN A 28 17.66 17.36 19.28
N THR A 29 17.36 18.22 18.31
CA THR A 29 16.13 18.99 18.03
C THR A 29 16.22 19.54 16.60
N PHE A 30 15.11 19.60 15.88
CA PHE A 30 15.01 20.25 14.57
C PHE A 30 15.25 21.77 14.66
N GLY A 31 16.06 22.31 13.74
CA GLY A 31 16.14 23.75 13.50
C GLY A 31 17.15 24.08 12.38
N PRO A 32 16.73 24.63 11.23
CA PRO A 32 17.65 25.05 10.18
C PRO A 32 18.39 26.33 10.59
N ARG A 33 19.73 26.30 10.47
CA ARG A 33 20.60 27.47 10.69
C ARG A 33 20.27 28.57 9.68
N THR A 34 19.93 29.75 10.20
CA THR A 34 19.78 30.99 9.43
C THR A 34 21.09 31.39 8.76
N ALA A 35 21.04 31.67 7.46
CA ALA A 35 21.94 32.61 6.81
C ALA A 35 21.12 33.53 5.90
N LEU A 36 21.18 34.83 6.19
CA LEU A 36 20.66 35.92 5.37
C LEU A 36 21.71 36.26 4.31
N SER A 37 21.38 36.10 3.03
CA SER A 37 21.96 36.94 1.98
C SER A 37 20.93 37.16 0.87
N SER A 38 20.55 38.42 0.70
CA SER A 38 19.62 38.88 -0.32
C SER A 38 20.34 39.00 -1.67
N GLU A 39 20.05 38.11 -2.61
CA GLU A 39 20.33 38.37 -4.01
C GLU A 39 19.05 38.92 -4.66
N ARG A 40 19.10 40.17 -5.09
CA ARG A 40 17.98 40.83 -5.77
C ARG A 40 17.79 40.14 -7.12
N ALA A 41 16.71 39.39 -7.28
CA ALA A 41 16.31 38.85 -8.57
C ALA A 41 15.96 40.01 -9.52
N ALA A 42 16.84 40.29 -10.48
CA ALA A 42 16.47 41.00 -11.69
C ALA A 42 15.65 40.00 -12.53
N THR A 43 14.35 40.29 -12.69
CA THR A 43 13.37 39.55 -13.50
C THR A 43 13.04 38.13 -13.03
N GLY A 44 11.83 37.96 -12.47
CA GLY A 44 11.10 36.70 -12.57
C GLY A 44 11.25 35.69 -11.42
N SER A 45 10.10 35.40 -10.79
CA SER A 45 9.66 34.12 -10.21
C SER A 45 10.41 33.49 -9.02
N VAL A 46 9.62 33.31 -7.96
CA VAL A 46 9.83 32.60 -6.69
C VAL A 46 10.68 31.32 -6.80
N TYR A 47 11.74 31.23 -6.00
CA TYR A 47 12.40 29.95 -5.71
C TYR A 47 11.54 29.15 -4.73
N LYS A 48 10.76 28.23 -5.28
CA LYS A 48 10.09 27.16 -4.55
C LYS A 48 11.16 26.22 -4.00
N TRP A 49 11.34 26.17 -2.67
CA TRP A 49 12.11 25.12 -2.02
C TRP A 49 11.29 23.83 -2.06
N ALA A 50 11.34 23.08 -3.15
CA ALA A 50 10.77 21.74 -3.16
C ALA A 50 11.71 20.81 -2.38
N PHE A 51 11.37 20.48 -1.15
CA PHE A 51 11.85 19.22 -0.57
C PHE A 51 11.21 18.10 -1.40
N SER A 52 11.96 17.55 -2.35
CA SER A 52 11.55 16.35 -3.07
C SER A 52 11.76 15.16 -2.13
N TYR A 53 10.79 14.90 -1.25
CA TYR A 53 10.69 13.58 -0.65
C TYR A 53 10.37 12.60 -1.79
N PRO A 54 10.94 11.38 -1.83
CA PRO A 54 10.32 10.32 -2.61
C PRO A 54 8.91 10.17 -2.04
N THR A 55 7.90 10.75 -2.70
CA THR A 55 6.54 10.33 -2.45
C THR A 55 6.52 8.84 -2.77
N PRO A 56 6.00 7.97 -1.88
CA PRO A 56 5.62 6.64 -2.32
C PRO A 56 4.86 6.82 -3.63
N ASP A 57 5.20 6.06 -4.66
CA ASP A 57 4.40 6.01 -5.89
C ASP A 57 2.93 5.98 -5.46
N SER A 58 2.12 6.97 -5.90
CA SER A 58 0.79 7.24 -5.35
C SER A 58 0.04 5.93 -5.08
N TYR A 59 -0.34 5.69 -3.81
CA TYR A 59 -1.12 4.49 -3.49
C TYR A 59 -2.47 4.55 -4.20
N TYR A 60 -2.91 3.41 -4.71
CA TYR A 60 -4.21 3.28 -5.36
C TYR A 60 -4.86 1.96 -4.95
N LEU A 61 -6.18 2.00 -4.91
CA LEU A 61 -7.05 0.86 -4.62
C LEU A 61 -8.32 1.03 -5.45
N ILE A 62 -8.52 0.15 -6.43
CA ILE A 62 -9.62 0.23 -7.38
C ILE A 62 -10.40 -1.08 -7.34
N LEU A 63 -11.72 -0.98 -7.22
CA LEU A 63 -12.64 -2.10 -7.36
C LEU A 63 -13.24 -2.13 -8.76
N TYR A 64 -13.44 -3.33 -9.28
CA TYR A 64 -14.18 -3.56 -10.51
C TYR A 64 -15.47 -4.33 -10.23
N ASN A 65 -16.46 -4.16 -11.10
CA ASN A 65 -17.76 -4.85 -11.02
C ASN A 65 -18.59 -4.49 -9.78
N VAL A 66 -18.47 -3.24 -9.30
CA VAL A 66 -19.29 -2.66 -8.24
C VAL A 66 -20.26 -1.61 -8.81
N PRO A 67 -21.48 -1.46 -8.25
CA PRO A 67 -22.07 -2.31 -7.22
C PRO A 67 -22.41 -3.71 -7.74
N VAL A 68 -22.49 -4.68 -6.84
CA VAL A 68 -22.99 -6.03 -7.16
C VAL A 68 -24.50 -5.97 -7.24
N ASN A 69 -25.09 -6.38 -8.37
CA ASN A 69 -26.54 -6.46 -8.55
C ASN A 69 -26.95 -7.93 -8.73
N ALA A 70 -27.47 -8.54 -7.66
CA ALA A 70 -27.89 -9.93 -7.64
C ALA A 70 -29.41 -10.08 -7.89
N PRO A 71 -29.83 -11.11 -8.65
CA PRO A 71 -31.24 -11.45 -8.75
C PRO A 71 -31.73 -12.11 -7.45
N ALA A 72 -33.04 -12.35 -7.37
CA ALA A 72 -33.68 -13.07 -6.26
C ALA A 72 -33.01 -14.41 -5.95
N ALA A 73 -32.53 -15.13 -6.97
CA ALA A 73 -31.84 -16.41 -6.79
C ALA A 73 -30.51 -16.29 -6.03
N GLY A 74 -29.95 -15.08 -5.93
CA GLY A 74 -28.60 -14.87 -5.42
C GLY A 74 -27.54 -15.35 -6.40
N GLY A 75 -26.34 -15.63 -5.90
CA GLY A 75 -25.23 -16.09 -6.71
C GLY A 75 -23.87 -15.79 -6.10
N MET A 76 -22.84 -16.16 -6.85
CA MET A 76 -21.45 -15.84 -6.52
C MET A 76 -20.92 -14.79 -7.50
N TYR A 77 -20.31 -13.75 -6.95
CA TYR A 77 -19.80 -12.59 -7.68
C TYR A 77 -18.33 -12.37 -7.35
N PHE A 78 -17.58 -11.91 -8.34
CA PHE A 78 -16.16 -11.64 -8.21
C PHE A 78 -15.92 -10.15 -8.43
N ILE A 79 -15.29 -9.53 -7.45
CA ILE A 79 -14.88 -8.13 -7.47
C ILE A 79 -13.35 -8.13 -7.58
N PRO A 80 -12.79 -7.92 -8.78
CA PRO A 80 -11.36 -7.72 -8.92
C PRO A 80 -10.92 -6.46 -8.18
N VAL A 81 -9.79 -6.56 -7.48
CA VAL A 81 -9.10 -5.47 -6.80
C VAL A 81 -7.80 -5.21 -7.55
N GLN A 82 -7.61 -3.98 -8.02
CA GLN A 82 -6.31 -3.53 -8.51
C GLN A 82 -5.71 -2.57 -7.49
N SER A 83 -4.51 -2.88 -7.01
CA SER A 83 -3.88 -2.15 -5.90
C SER A 83 -2.36 -2.26 -5.95
N ASN A 84 -1.67 -1.24 -5.42
CA ASN A 84 -0.25 -1.28 -5.06
C ASN A 84 -0.02 -1.26 -3.52
N THR A 85 -1.09 -1.40 -2.75
CA THR A 85 -1.09 -1.38 -1.28
C THR A 85 -1.77 -2.61 -0.68
N THR A 86 -1.64 -2.79 0.64
CA THR A 86 -2.45 -3.72 1.43
C THR A 86 -3.89 -3.23 1.47
N TRP A 87 -4.85 -4.15 1.59
CA TRP A 87 -6.25 -3.79 1.70
C TRP A 87 -7.04 -4.80 2.55
N SER A 88 -8.14 -4.32 3.11
CA SER A 88 -9.12 -5.12 3.87
C SER A 88 -10.54 -4.61 3.67
N VAL A 89 -11.50 -5.52 3.66
CA VAL A 89 -12.93 -5.29 3.61
C VAL A 89 -13.48 -5.32 5.03
N SER A 90 -14.35 -4.37 5.34
CA SER A 90 -15.01 -4.24 6.63
C SER A 90 -16.48 -3.85 6.45
N GLY A 91 -17.27 -4.06 7.50
CA GLY A 91 -18.70 -3.75 7.51
C GLY A 91 -19.49 -4.79 8.29
N ILE A 92 -20.78 -4.52 8.48
CA ILE A 92 -21.70 -5.47 9.11
C ILE A 92 -22.24 -6.39 8.02
N LEU A 93 -21.90 -7.68 8.09
CA LEU A 93 -22.39 -8.69 7.15
C LEU A 93 -23.77 -9.20 7.59
N PRO A 94 -24.83 -8.99 6.78
CA PRO A 94 -26.12 -9.65 7.02
C PRO A 94 -26.01 -11.16 6.80
N ALA A 95 -26.88 -11.94 7.44
CA ALA A 95 -26.86 -13.41 7.34
C ALA A 95 -27.04 -13.98 5.92
N TRP A 96 -27.54 -13.18 4.96
CA TRP A 96 -27.70 -13.56 3.56
C TRP A 96 -26.47 -13.29 2.69
N LEU A 97 -25.41 -12.73 3.27
CA LEU A 97 -24.19 -12.33 2.57
C LEU A 97 -22.96 -12.98 3.21
N SER A 98 -22.07 -13.53 2.38
CA SER A 98 -20.76 -14.01 2.81
C SER A 98 -19.66 -13.49 1.89
N ILE A 99 -18.50 -13.18 2.45
CA ILE A 99 -17.34 -12.65 1.75
C ILE A 99 -16.14 -13.57 2.00
N SER A 100 -15.36 -13.85 0.96
CA SER A 100 -14.03 -14.44 1.08
C SER A 100 -13.01 -13.62 0.28
N GLY A 101 -11.73 -13.71 0.66
CA GLY A 101 -10.72 -12.79 0.13
C GLY A 101 -10.97 -11.35 0.60
N ASP A 102 -11.39 -11.18 1.85
CA ASP A 102 -11.69 -9.90 2.50
C ASP A 102 -10.42 -9.12 2.90
N SER A 103 -9.23 -9.64 2.61
CA SER A 103 -7.97 -8.91 2.76
C SER A 103 -6.94 -9.39 1.75
N GLY A 104 -5.95 -8.54 1.47
CA GLY A 104 -4.89 -8.86 0.53
C GLY A 104 -3.81 -7.78 0.42
N SER A 105 -2.86 -8.00 -0.46
CA SER A 105 -1.80 -7.05 -0.80
C SER A 105 -1.58 -7.04 -2.30
N GLY A 106 -1.52 -5.85 -2.89
CA GLY A 106 -1.50 -5.73 -4.34
C GLY A 106 -2.81 -6.17 -4.99
N ASN A 107 -2.75 -6.64 -6.23
CA ASN A 107 -3.94 -7.11 -6.94
C ASN A 107 -4.53 -8.37 -6.29
N GLY A 108 -5.85 -8.51 -6.33
CA GLY A 108 -6.55 -9.69 -5.83
C GLY A 108 -8.01 -9.72 -6.24
N THR A 109 -8.79 -10.59 -5.61
CA THR A 109 -10.23 -10.74 -5.89
C THR A 109 -10.97 -10.95 -4.59
N ILE A 110 -12.04 -10.18 -4.39
CA ILE A 110 -13.03 -10.41 -3.34
C ILE A 110 -14.15 -11.26 -3.95
N THR A 111 -14.50 -12.36 -3.28
CA THR A 111 -15.65 -13.20 -3.67
C THR A 111 -16.82 -12.90 -2.77
N VAL A 112 -17.95 -12.53 -3.38
CA VAL A 112 -19.20 -12.22 -2.71
C VAL A 112 -20.21 -13.33 -3.00
N THR A 113 -20.70 -13.99 -1.95
CA THR A 113 -21.77 -14.98 -2.05
C THR A 113 -23.05 -14.41 -1.48
N VAL A 114 -24.07 -14.31 -2.33
CA VAL A 114 -25.40 -13.79 -1.99
C VAL A 114 -26.37 -14.97 -1.95
N ALA A 115 -26.99 -15.23 -0.80
CA ALA A 115 -28.05 -16.23 -0.66
C ALA A 115 -29.33 -15.79 -1.38
N ALA A 116 -30.21 -16.73 -1.72
CA ALA A 116 -31.50 -16.40 -2.33
C ALA A 116 -32.36 -15.50 -1.43
N ASN A 117 -33.15 -14.63 -2.06
CA ASN A 117 -34.09 -13.72 -1.41
C ASN A 117 -35.53 -14.20 -1.63
N SER A 118 -36.18 -14.67 -0.56
CA SER A 118 -37.57 -15.14 -0.58
C SER A 118 -38.54 -14.18 0.13
N THR A 119 -38.08 -12.99 0.53
CA THR A 119 -38.83 -12.06 1.39
C THR A 119 -39.88 -11.23 0.63
N GLY A 120 -39.85 -11.23 -0.70
CA GLY A 120 -40.73 -10.40 -1.53
C GLY A 120 -40.37 -8.91 -1.56
N ALA A 121 -39.27 -8.51 -0.91
CA ALA A 121 -38.74 -7.15 -0.90
C ALA A 121 -37.27 -7.12 -1.33
N ASN A 122 -36.84 -6.03 -1.98
CA ASN A 122 -35.42 -5.82 -2.28
C ASN A 122 -34.63 -5.66 -0.99
N ARG A 123 -33.39 -6.14 -0.98
CA ARG A 123 -32.45 -5.96 0.14
C ARG A 123 -31.09 -5.50 -0.36
N TRP A 124 -30.35 -4.81 0.50
CA TRP A 124 -29.05 -4.26 0.15
C TRP A 124 -28.11 -4.26 1.37
N ALA A 125 -26.81 -4.18 1.11
CA ALA A 125 -25.78 -3.98 2.10
C ALA A 125 -24.67 -3.10 1.49
N THR A 126 -24.02 -2.30 2.34
CA THR A 126 -22.83 -1.51 1.98
C THR A 126 -21.66 -2.02 2.81
N LEU A 127 -20.56 -2.34 2.14
CA LEU A 127 -19.29 -2.68 2.77
C LEU A 127 -18.24 -1.61 2.44
N MET A 128 -17.16 -1.59 3.20
CA MET A 128 -16.05 -0.66 3.00
C MET A 128 -14.78 -1.43 2.71
N ILE A 129 -14.05 -1.05 1.67
CA ILE A 129 -12.66 -1.48 1.49
C ILE A 129 -11.72 -0.34 1.90
N SER A 130 -10.67 -0.66 2.65
CA SER A 130 -9.64 0.28 3.07
C SER A 130 -8.26 -0.26 2.69
N GLY A 131 -7.30 0.62 2.44
CA GLY A 131 -5.90 0.25 2.22
C GLY A 131 -4.95 1.35 2.68
N ASP A 132 -3.69 1.01 2.93
CA ASP A 132 -2.72 1.97 3.45
C ASP A 132 -2.52 3.11 2.45
N GLY A 133 -2.63 4.36 2.93
CA GLY A 133 -2.47 5.56 2.11
C GLY A 133 -3.63 5.85 1.14
N VAL A 134 -4.72 5.08 1.19
CA VAL A 134 -5.93 5.30 0.36
C VAL A 134 -7.14 5.55 1.26
N ALA A 135 -7.99 6.52 0.89
CA ALA A 135 -9.24 6.74 1.60
C ALA A 135 -10.16 5.51 1.49
N PRO A 136 -10.87 5.12 2.56
CA PRO A 136 -11.82 4.02 2.50
C PRO A 136 -12.89 4.24 1.42
N TYR A 137 -13.17 3.20 0.64
CA TYR A 137 -14.13 3.23 -0.46
C TYR A 137 -15.34 2.34 -0.15
N PRO A 138 -16.57 2.89 -0.12
CA PRO A 138 -17.77 2.08 0.03
C PRO A 138 -18.13 1.38 -1.28
N PHE A 139 -18.64 0.15 -1.18
CA PHE A 139 -19.25 -0.55 -2.30
C PHE A 139 -20.52 -1.28 -1.89
N ASP A 140 -21.52 -1.25 -2.77
CA ASP A 140 -22.86 -1.76 -2.49
C ASP A 140 -23.11 -3.13 -3.10
N ILE A 141 -23.94 -3.91 -2.41
CA ILE A 141 -24.48 -5.19 -2.86
C ILE A 141 -26.00 -5.09 -2.79
N ASN A 142 -26.63 -5.05 -3.95
CA ASN A 142 -28.08 -4.96 -4.12
C ASN A 142 -28.63 -6.32 -4.52
N GLN A 143 -29.76 -6.72 -3.94
CA GLN A 143 -30.47 -7.92 -4.35
C GLN A 143 -31.95 -7.65 -4.58
N SER A 144 -32.46 -8.10 -5.73
CA SER A 144 -33.88 -8.00 -6.05
C SER A 144 -34.73 -8.93 -5.18
N LYS A 145 -36.01 -8.61 -5.05
CA LYS A 145 -37.05 -9.59 -4.72
C LYS A 145 -37.18 -10.65 -5.81
#